data_AF-A0A0R1XQ61-F1
#
_entry.id   AF-A0A0R1XQ61-F1
#
_cell.length_a   1.000
_cell.length_b   1.000
_cell.length_c   1.000
_cell.angle_alpha   90.00
_cell.angle_beta   90.00
_cell.angle_gamma   90.00
#
_symmetry.space_group_name_H-M   'P 1'
#
loop_
_entity.id
_entity.type
_entity.pdbx_description
1 polymer ?
#
loop_
_entity_poly.entity_id
_entity_poly.type
_entity_poly.pdbx_seq_one_letter_code
_entity_poly.pdbx_strand_id
1 'polypeptide(L)'
;MQGSLLVTVIDFLIMFLVPATNITWTFIGRTVEAAGVTLSTGFQWALVPQTITYGEWKTGKRENGIVNAIVGFFFKFGMALGGVVPGYVLAAFGFAANHTQTAHSLFGIRMVTTIIPIIVTVLAMIVFAFYRLTDEKVEKMNAEIAARNQNN
;
A
#
# COMPACT_ATOMS: atom_id res chain seq x y z
N MET A 1 6.09 -9.35 -0.09
CA MET A 1 5.57 -7.98 -0.33
C MET A 1 5.73 -7.49 -1.77
N GLN A 2 6.93 -7.41 -2.37
CA GLN A 2 7.05 -6.95 -3.77
C GLN A 2 6.29 -7.85 -4.76
N GLY A 3 6.26 -9.17 -4.54
CA GLY A 3 5.46 -10.10 -5.35
C GLY A 3 3.95 -9.83 -5.28
N SER A 4 3.40 -9.49 -4.10
CA SER A 4 1.97 -9.19 -3.97
C SER A 4 1.60 -7.85 -4.64
N LEU A 5 2.48 -6.84 -4.52
CA LEU A 5 2.29 -5.55 -5.20
C LEU A 5 2.35 -5.69 -6.73
N LEU A 6 3.23 -6.54 -7.26
CA LEU A 6 3.29 -6.85 -8.69
C LEU A 6 2.00 -7.47 -9.21
N VAL A 7 1.44 -8.46 -8.49
CA VAL A 7 0.16 -9.07 -8.86
C VAL A 7 -0.95 -8.03 -8.90
N THR A 8 -1.01 -7.13 -7.91
CA THR A 8 -1.99 -6.04 -7.87
C THR A 8 -1.85 -5.08 -9.06
N VAL A 9 -0.62 -4.71 -9.45
CA VAL A 9 -0.41 -3.85 -10.63
C VAL A 9 -0.84 -4.54 -11.93
N ILE A 10 -0.51 -5.82 -12.08
CA ILE A 10 -0.91 -6.61 -13.27
C ILE A 10 -2.43 -6.74 -13.35
N ASP A 11 -3.10 -6.99 -12.23
CA ASP A 11 -4.57 -7.06 -12.19
C ASP A 11 -5.22 -5.72 -12.59
N PHE A 12 -4.74 -4.59 -12.06
CA PHE A 12 -5.27 -3.28 -12.45
C PHE A 12 -5.08 -2.98 -13.94
N LEU A 13 -3.97 -3.41 -14.55
CA LEU A 13 -3.73 -3.28 -15.99
C LEU A 13 -4.68 -4.16 -16.81
N ILE A 14 -4.93 -5.39 -16.37
CA ILE A 14 -5.89 -6.30 -17.02
C ILE A 14 -7.31 -5.73 -16.90
N MET A 15 -7.70 -5.24 -15.72
CA MET A 15 -8.98 -4.57 -15.46
C MET A 15 -9.17 -3.30 -16.30
N PHE A 16 -8.09 -2.60 -16.64
CA PHE A 16 -8.15 -1.46 -17.55
C PHE A 16 -8.43 -1.86 -19.02
N LEU A 17 -8.20 -3.11 -19.41
CA LEU A 17 -8.48 -3.60 -20.76
C LEU A 17 -9.83 -4.33 -20.86
N VAL A 18 -10.29 -4.99 -19.79
CA VAL A 18 -11.57 -5.70 -19.76
C VAL A 18 -12.75 -4.71 -19.81
N PRO A 19 -13.67 -4.81 -20.78
CA PRO A 19 -14.87 -3.98 -20.83
C PRO A 19 -15.74 -4.18 -19.58
N ALA A 20 -16.21 -3.08 -18.98
CA ALA A 20 -17.07 -3.12 -17.79
C ALA A 20 -18.40 -3.85 -18.00
N THR A 21 -18.77 -4.15 -19.25
CA THR A 21 -19.93 -4.97 -19.61
C THR A 21 -19.76 -6.44 -19.23
N ASN A 22 -18.52 -6.93 -19.06
CA ASN A 22 -18.27 -8.31 -18.67
C ASN A 22 -18.14 -8.43 -17.14
N ILE A 23 -19.30 -8.53 -16.50
CA ILE A 23 -19.47 -8.54 -15.05
C ILE A 23 -18.66 -9.68 -14.40
N THR A 24 -18.68 -10.89 -14.97
CA THR A 24 -17.98 -12.07 -14.41
C THR A 24 -16.48 -11.84 -14.32
N TRP A 25 -15.84 -11.37 -15.39
CA TRP A 25 -14.40 -11.06 -15.37
C TRP A 25 -14.07 -9.90 -14.43
N THR A 26 -14.98 -8.94 -14.28
CA THR A 26 -14.82 -7.85 -13.32
C THR A 26 -14.77 -8.34 -11.89
N PHE A 27 -15.67 -9.26 -11.49
CA PHE A 27 -15.67 -9.83 -10.13
C PHE A 27 -14.47 -10.73 -9.86
N ILE A 28 -14.02 -11.50 -10.86
CA ILE A 28 -12.82 -12.34 -10.73
C ILE A 28 -11.60 -11.45 -10.48
N GLY A 29 -11.39 -10.40 -11.30
CA GLY A 29 -10.28 -9.45 -11.10
C GLY A 29 -10.33 -8.80 -9.72
N ARG A 30 -11.49 -8.28 -9.30
CA ARG A 30 -11.68 -7.70 -7.96
C ARG A 30 -11.32 -8.66 -6.81
N THR A 31 -11.55 -9.96 -6.99
CA THR A 31 -11.20 -10.96 -5.97
C THR A 31 -9.69 -11.18 -5.91
N VAL A 32 -9.02 -11.23 -7.06
CA VAL A 32 -7.55 -11.33 -7.14
C VAL A 32 -6.88 -10.08 -6.57
N GLU A 33 -7.41 -8.90 -6.91
CA GLU A 33 -7.00 -7.61 -6.35
C GLU A 33 -7.08 -7.62 -4.82
N ALA A 34 -8.24 -8.01 -4.26
CA ALA A 34 -8.47 -8.05 -2.82
C ALA A 34 -7.47 -8.99 -2.11
N ALA A 35 -7.16 -10.14 -2.71
CA ALA A 35 -6.15 -11.05 -2.17
C ALA A 35 -4.76 -10.41 -2.15
N GLY A 36 -4.34 -9.74 -3.23
CA GLY A 36 -3.06 -9.05 -3.33
C GLY A 36 -2.91 -7.90 -2.31
N VAL A 37 -3.96 -7.09 -2.14
CA VAL A 37 -4.01 -5.99 -1.16
C VAL A 37 -3.96 -6.52 0.27
N THR A 38 -4.70 -7.60 0.56
CA THR A 38 -4.73 -8.22 1.90
C THR A 38 -3.36 -8.75 2.29
N LEU A 39 -2.69 -9.47 1.40
CA LEU A 39 -1.33 -9.97 1.63
C LEU A 39 -0.33 -8.82 1.86
N SER A 40 -0.41 -7.78 1.02
CA SER A 40 0.47 -6.61 1.13
C SER A 40 0.28 -5.87 2.47
N THR A 41 -0.96 -5.75 2.93
CA THR A 41 -1.29 -5.17 4.24
C THR A 41 -0.72 -6.00 5.39
N GLY A 42 -0.79 -7.33 5.30
CA GLY A 42 -0.16 -8.23 6.27
C GLY A 42 1.36 -8.01 6.37
N PHE A 43 2.04 -7.92 5.22
CA PHE A 43 3.47 -7.60 5.21
C PHE A 43 3.77 -6.23 5.80
N GLN A 44 2.97 -5.20 5.51
CA GLN A 44 3.17 -3.86 6.05
C GLN A 44 3.23 -3.87 7.58
N TRP A 45 2.31 -4.57 8.25
CA TRP A 45 2.28 -4.67 9.70
C TRP A 45 3.43 -5.51 10.27
N ALA A 46 3.94 -6.49 9.54
CA ALA A 46 5.11 -7.27 9.95
C ALA A 46 6.43 -6.46 9.91
N LEU A 47 6.53 -5.43 9.06
CA LEU A 47 7.74 -4.60 8.94
C LEU A 47 7.85 -3.53 10.04
N VAL A 48 6.73 -3.07 10.60
CA VAL A 48 6.72 -2.08 11.70
C VAL A 48 7.64 -2.50 12.85
N PRO A 49 7.51 -3.70 13.47
CA PRO A 49 8.42 -4.11 14.54
C PRO A 49 9.87 -4.26 14.09
N GLN A 50 10.14 -4.63 12.83
CA GLN A 50 11.51 -4.71 12.32
C GLN A 50 12.21 -3.33 12.32
N THR A 51 11.48 -2.29 11.93
CA THR A 51 12.00 -0.91 11.96
C THR A 51 12.24 -0.40 13.37
N ILE A 52 11.41 -0.83 14.33
CA ILE A 52 11.59 -0.56 15.76
C ILE A 52 12.89 -1.22 16.26
N THR A 53 13.09 -2.51 15.97
CA THR A 53 14.33 -3.23 16.32
C THR A 53 15.56 -2.55 15.73
N TYR A 54 15.49 -2.12 14.47
CA TYR A 54 16.60 -1.38 13.84
C TYR A 54 16.90 -0.04 14.54
N GLY A 55 15.86 0.69 14.93
CA GLY A 55 16.00 1.94 15.70
C GLY A 55 16.66 1.71 17.06
N GLU A 56 16.21 0.68 17.79
CA GLU A 56 16.79 0.26 19.07
C GLU A 56 18.26 -0.15 18.91
N TRP A 57 18.58 -0.94 17.88
CA TRP A 57 19.95 -1.39 17.62
C TRP A 57 20.93 -0.23 17.38
N LYS A 58 20.48 0.81 16.65
CA LYS A 58 21.29 1.98 16.29
C LYS A 58 21.40 3.02 17.41
N THR A 59 20.33 3.24 18.16
CA THR A 59 20.26 4.31 19.18
C THR A 59 20.49 3.81 20.60
N GLY A 60 20.40 2.49 20.83
CA GLY A 60 20.42 1.88 22.16
C GLY A 60 19.15 2.15 22.98
N LYS A 61 18.14 2.83 22.41
CA LYS A 61 16.89 3.18 23.09
C LYS A 61 15.71 2.64 22.30
N ARG A 62 14.79 2.01 23.00
CA ARG A 62 13.58 1.45 22.40
C ARG A 62 12.46 2.50 22.31
N GLU A 63 12.42 3.24 21.22
CA GLU A 63 11.44 4.33 20.99
C GLU A 63 10.14 3.85 20.29
N ASN A 64 9.53 2.76 20.79
CA ASN A 64 8.32 2.16 20.20
C ASN A 64 7.19 3.18 19.96
N GLY A 65 7.01 4.12 20.90
CA GLY A 65 5.91 5.09 20.86
C GLY A 65 6.03 6.07 19.70
N ILE A 66 7.24 6.60 19.46
CA ILE A 66 7.49 7.58 18.40
C ILE A 66 7.32 6.92 17.03
N VAL A 67 7.89 5.73 16.85
CA VAL A 67 7.79 4.98 15.58
C VAL A 67 6.33 4.67 15.25
N ASN A 68 5.55 4.15 16.21
CA ASN A 68 4.13 3.86 15.98
C ASN A 68 3.30 5.13 15.74
N ALA A 69 3.63 6.25 16.39
CA ALA A 69 2.96 7.53 16.13
C ALA A 69 3.20 8.02 14.70
N ILE A 70 4.44 7.92 14.20
CA ILE A 70 4.80 8.26 12.83
C ILE A 70 4.05 7.36 11.83
N VAL A 71 4.06 6.05 12.05
CA VAL A 71 3.31 5.09 11.20
C VAL A 71 1.82 5.44 11.19
N GLY A 72 1.22 5.69 12.35
CA GLY A 72 -0.19 6.06 12.46
C GLY A 72 -0.54 7.39 11.79
N PHE A 73 0.35 8.38 11.88
CA PHE A 73 0.17 9.67 11.19
C PHE A 73 0.15 9.48 9.67
N PHE A 74 1.17 8.83 9.10
CA PHE A 74 1.24 8.62 7.66
C PHE A 74 0.12 7.71 7.14
N PHE A 75 -0.34 6.75 7.94
CA PHE A 75 -1.49 5.93 7.60
C PHE A 75 -2.76 6.79 7.44
N LYS A 76 -3.07 7.65 8.42
CA LYS A 76 -4.22 8.57 8.33
C LYS A 76 -4.08 9.58 7.20
N PHE A 77 -2.86 10.10 6.99
CA PHE A 77 -2.57 11.00 5.89
C PHE A 77 -2.82 10.35 4.53
N GLY A 78 -2.36 9.11 4.35
CA GLY A 78 -2.61 8.31 3.15
C GLY A 78 -4.10 8.06 2.92
N MET A 79 -4.86 7.74 3.98
CA MET A 79 -6.32 7.59 3.89
C MET A 79 -7.01 8.90 3.48
N ALA A 80 -6.57 10.04 4.02
CA ALA A 80 -7.12 11.34 3.64
C ALA A 80 -6.87 11.64 2.14
N LEU A 81 -5.65 11.42 1.66
CA LEU A 81 -5.33 11.56 0.24
C LEU A 81 -6.13 10.57 -0.63
N GLY A 82 -6.28 9.33 -0.17
CA GLY A 82 -7.05 8.29 -0.86
C GLY A 82 -8.53 8.61 -1.01
N GLY A 83 -9.11 9.44 -0.14
CA GLY A 83 -10.48 9.94 -0.31
C GLY A 83 -10.55 11.19 -1.20
N VAL A 84 -9.64 12.14 -1.00
CA VAL A 84 -9.70 13.46 -1.63
C VAL A 84 -9.32 13.42 -3.12
N VAL A 85 -8.26 12.69 -3.48
CA VAL A 85 -7.75 12.66 -4.87
C VAL A 85 -8.78 12.06 -5.85
N PRO A 86 -9.36 10.87 -5.59
CA PRO A 86 -10.50 10.37 -6.36
C PRO A 86 -11.64 11.36 -6.52
N GLY A 87 -12.02 12.04 -5.45
CA GLY A 87 -13.12 13.01 -5.44
C GLY A 87 -12.89 14.18 -6.40
N TYR A 88 -11.70 14.78 -6.36
CA TYR A 88 -11.35 15.87 -7.28
C TYR A 88 -11.31 15.42 -8.74
N VAL A 89 -10.78 14.22 -9.01
CA VAL A 89 -10.74 13.68 -10.38
C VAL A 89 -12.17 13.43 -10.87
N LEU A 90 -13.02 12.77 -10.08
CA LEU A 90 -14.42 12.55 -10.45
C LEU A 90 -15.16 13.86 -10.74
N ALA A 91 -14.96 14.89 -9.91
CA ALA A 91 -15.55 16.21 -10.13
C ALA A 91 -15.05 16.85 -11.45
N ALA A 92 -13.75 16.74 -11.76
CA ALA A 92 -13.17 17.28 -13.00
C ALA A 92 -13.71 16.57 -14.27
N PHE A 93 -14.05 15.29 -14.18
CA PHE A 93 -14.65 14.51 -15.27
C PHE A 93 -16.19 14.61 -15.31
N GLY A 94 -16.79 15.51 -14.53
CA GLY A 94 -18.22 15.80 -14.56
C GLY A 94 -19.10 14.68 -13.98
N PHE A 95 -18.57 13.89 -13.02
CA PHE A 95 -19.34 12.86 -12.33
C PHE A 95 -20.56 13.47 -11.62
N ALA A 96 -21.75 12.94 -11.90
CA ALA A 96 -23.00 13.37 -11.27
C ALA A 96 -23.71 12.17 -10.63
N ALA A 97 -23.71 12.06 -9.30
CA ALA A 97 -24.34 10.95 -8.61
C ALA A 97 -25.83 10.82 -8.97
N ASN A 98 -26.33 9.59 -9.14
CA ASN A 98 -27.73 9.27 -9.46
C ASN A 98 -28.24 9.74 -10.84
N HIS A 99 -27.35 10.15 -11.74
CA HIS A 99 -27.68 10.45 -13.14
C HIS A 99 -27.02 9.45 -14.09
N THR A 100 -27.50 9.38 -15.34
CA THR A 100 -26.81 8.65 -16.40
C THR A 100 -25.47 9.35 -16.69
N GLN A 101 -24.37 8.62 -16.54
CA GLN A 101 -23.03 9.16 -16.74
C GLN A 101 -22.72 9.34 -18.22
N THR A 102 -22.06 10.45 -18.57
CA THR A 102 -21.52 10.63 -19.91
C THR A 102 -20.36 9.68 -20.16
N ALA A 103 -20.00 9.45 -21.43
CA ALA A 103 -18.80 8.68 -21.78
C ALA A 103 -17.52 9.25 -21.14
N HIS A 104 -17.46 10.57 -20.95
CA HIS A 104 -16.34 11.24 -20.30
C HIS A 104 -16.29 10.95 -18.79
N SER A 105 -17.44 10.99 -18.11
CA SER A 105 -17.54 10.68 -16.68
C SER A 105 -17.24 9.20 -16.38
N LEU A 106 -17.68 8.29 -17.26
CA LEU A 106 -17.33 6.86 -17.19
C LEU A 106 -15.83 6.61 -17.32
N PHE A 107 -15.16 7.34 -18.21
CA PHE A 107 -13.71 7.29 -18.33
C PHE A 107 -13.03 7.79 -17.04
N GLY A 108 -13.51 8.88 -16.45
CA GLY A 108 -13.02 9.38 -15.16
C GLY A 108 -13.13 8.35 -14.02
N ILE A 109 -14.27 7.65 -13.91
CA ILE A 109 -14.45 6.56 -12.93
C ILE A 109 -13.42 5.44 -13.16
N ARG A 110 -13.21 5.06 -14.43
CA ARG A 110 -12.23 4.02 -14.78
C ARG A 110 -10.81 4.43 -14.39
N MET A 111 -10.43 5.68 -14.65
CA MET A 111 -9.12 6.23 -14.28
C MET A 111 -8.85 6.16 -12.78
N VAL A 112 -9.84 6.57 -11.98
CA VAL A 112 -9.74 6.63 -10.52
C VAL A 112 -9.67 5.24 -9.88
N THR A 113 -10.32 4.25 -10.49
CA THR A 113 -10.36 2.87 -10.00
C THR A 113 -9.20 2.00 -10.51
N THR A 114 -8.41 2.46 -11.48
CA THR A 114 -7.31 1.68 -12.07
C THR A 114 -6.00 2.46 -12.09
N ILE A 115 -5.90 3.52 -12.90
CA ILE A 115 -4.64 4.23 -13.16
C ILE A 115 -4.09 4.92 -11.90
N ILE A 116 -4.93 5.60 -11.13
CA ILE A 116 -4.48 6.28 -9.92
C ILE A 116 -3.91 5.26 -8.89
N PRO A 117 -4.62 4.16 -8.55
CA PRO A 117 -4.07 3.09 -7.74
C PRO A 117 -2.79 2.48 -8.30
N ILE A 118 -2.68 2.27 -9.61
CA ILE A 118 -1.45 1.76 -10.25
C ILE A 118 -0.27 2.68 -9.95
N ILE A 119 -0.41 3.98 -10.17
CA ILE A 119 0.68 4.95 -9.98
C ILE A 119 1.16 4.92 -8.52
N VAL A 120 0.23 4.97 -7.57
CA VAL A 120 0.55 4.94 -6.14
C VAL A 120 1.22 3.62 -5.75
N THR A 121 0.74 2.49 -6.30
CA THR A 121 1.31 1.16 -6.03
C THR A 121 2.72 1.01 -6.60
N VAL A 122 2.96 1.50 -7.82
CA VAL A 122 4.30 1.50 -8.45
C VAL A 122 5.28 2.36 -7.66
N LEU A 123 4.85 3.55 -7.21
CA LEU A 123 5.67 4.39 -6.33
C LEU A 123 6.01 3.67 -5.02
N ALA A 124 5.04 3.00 -4.40
CA ALA A 124 5.29 2.18 -3.21
C ALA A 124 6.28 1.04 -3.48
N MET A 125 6.17 0.36 -4.62
CA MET A 125 7.12 -0.68 -5.02
C MET A 125 8.55 -0.16 -5.14
N ILE A 126 8.73 1.02 -5.74
CA ILE A 126 10.06 1.66 -5.87
C ILE A 126 10.63 1.95 -4.48
N VAL A 127 9.83 2.54 -3.58
CA VAL A 127 10.27 2.80 -2.19
C VAL A 127 10.67 1.50 -1.50
N PHE A 128 9.88 0.44 -1.65
CA PHE A 128 10.20 -0.87 -1.06
C PHE A 128 11.38 -1.59 -1.72
N ALA A 129 11.76 -1.25 -2.96
CA ALA A 129 12.99 -1.76 -3.56
C ALA A 129 14.26 -1.27 -2.84
N PHE A 130 14.17 -0.16 -2.13
CA PHE A 130 15.25 0.32 -1.27
C PHE A 130 15.23 -0.29 0.14
N TYR A 131 14.22 -1.11 0.48
CA TYR A 131 14.13 -1.77 1.77
C TYR A 131 15.17 -2.90 1.85
N ARG A 132 16.14 -2.78 2.76
CA ARG A 132 17.28 -3.69 2.90
C ARG A 132 17.26 -4.56 4.15
N LEU A 133 16.23 -4.41 5.00
CA LEU A 133 16.07 -5.23 6.19
C LEU A 133 15.55 -6.61 5.77
N THR A 134 16.32 -7.63 6.08
CA THR A 134 15.93 -9.04 5.93
C THR A 134 15.70 -9.62 7.32
N ASP A 135 14.88 -10.67 7.42
CA ASP A 135 14.58 -11.31 8.70
C ASP A 135 15.87 -11.77 9.42
N GLU A 136 16.85 -12.31 8.67
CA GLU A 136 18.18 -12.66 9.21
C GLU A 136 18.92 -11.47 9.83
N LYS A 137 18.82 -10.28 9.24
CA LYS A 137 19.45 -9.07 9.80
C LYS A 137 18.75 -8.64 11.09
N VAL A 138 17.42 -8.75 11.12
CA VAL A 138 16.63 -8.42 12.32
C VAL A 138 16.95 -9.40 13.45
N GLU A 139 17.11 -10.68 13.15
CA GLU A 139 17.50 -11.69 14.13
C GLU A 139 18.90 -11.42 14.69
N LYS A 140 19.88 -11.12 13.83
CA LYS A 140 21.22 -10.70 14.27
C LYS A 140 21.18 -9.45 15.17
N MET A 141 20.39 -8.44 14.79
CA MET A 141 20.23 -7.22 15.60
C MET A 141 19.64 -7.53 16.98
N ASN A 142 18.63 -8.40 17.07
CA ASN A 142 18.06 -8.82 18.35
C ASN A 142 19.09 -9.54 19.23
N ALA A 143 19.91 -10.43 18.64
CA ALA A 143 20.98 -11.11 19.36
C ALA A 143 22.03 -10.13 19.90
N GLU A 144 22.42 -9.13 19.11
CA GLU A 144 23.36 -8.09 19.55
C GLU A 144 22.77 -7.20 20.66
N ILE A 145 21.49 -6.84 20.57
CA ILE A 145 20.80 -6.08 21.64
C ILE A 145 20.78 -6.90 22.94
N ALA A 146 20.44 -8.20 22.86
CA ALA A 146 20.42 -9.08 24.02
C ALA A 146 21.80 -9.19 24.69
N ALA A 147 22.87 -9.31 23.90
CA ALA A 147 24.25 -9.36 24.42
C ALA A 147 24.66 -8.04 25.11
N ARG A 148 24.26 -6.88 24.58
CA ARG A 148 24.53 -5.58 25.22
C ARG A 148 23.81 -5.43 26.56
N ASN A 149 22.59 -5.96 26.66
CA ASN A 149 21.79 -5.90 27.88
C ASN A 149 22.27 -6.87 28.98
N GLN A 150 23.03 -7.91 28.63
CA GLN A 150 23.64 -8.83 29.61
C GLN A 150 24.96 -8.30 30.20
N ASN A 151 25.63 -7.39 29.49
CA ASN A 151 26.91 -6.81 29.91
C ASN A 151 26.76 -5.48 30.67
N ASN A 152 25.54 -4.97 30.83
CA ASN A 152 25.18 -3.80 31.64
C ASN A 152 24.42 -4.24 32.89
#